data_AF-A0AAW8KWZ0-F1
#
_entry.id   AF-A0AAW8KWZ0-F1
#
_cell.length_a   1.000
_cell.length_b   1.000
_cell.length_c   1.000
_cell.angle_alpha   90.00
_cell.angle_beta   90.00
_cell.angle_gamma   90.00
#
_symmetry.space_group_name_H-M   'P 1'
#
loop_
_entity.id
_entity.type
_entity.pdbx_description
1 polymer ?
#
loop_
_entity_poly.entity_id
_entity_poly.type
_entity_poly.pdbx_seq_one_letter_code
_entity_poly.pdbx_strand_id
1 'polypeptide(L)'
;AKLLAEQKNPQADVVFGVALTSLLVMEKKDMLEPFQPEGVQNLKPIFVSQKSVPTWTGMDAWESAICVNKVELEKRKLPIPKTWKDLTNPIYKNLIVM
;
A
#
# COMPACT_ATOMS: atom_id res chain seq x y z
N ALA A 1 1.93 -12.54 -7.17
CA ALA A 1 2.04 -13.73 -8.05
C ALA A 1 3.28 -14.57 -7.72
N LYS A 2 4.49 -14.00 -7.76
CA LYS A 2 5.76 -14.73 -7.47
C LYS A 2 5.74 -15.52 -6.15
N LEU A 3 5.58 -14.83 -5.02
CA LEU A 3 5.62 -15.47 -3.70
C LEU A 3 4.55 -16.56 -3.51
N LEU A 4 3.37 -16.39 -4.11
CA LEU A 4 2.31 -17.42 -4.11
C LEU A 4 2.71 -18.66 -4.91
N ALA A 5 3.41 -18.50 -6.03
CA ALA A 5 3.91 -19.62 -6.84
C ALA A 5 5.05 -20.36 -6.13
N GLU A 6 5.86 -19.64 -5.35
CA GLU A 6 7.01 -20.17 -4.60
C GLU A 6 6.61 -20.73 -3.23
N GLN A 7 5.32 -20.77 -2.86
CA GLN A 7 4.87 -21.16 -1.52
C GLN A 7 5.44 -22.50 -1.01
N LYS A 8 5.55 -23.50 -1.89
CA LYS A 8 6.07 -24.84 -1.54
C LYS A 8 7.60 -24.95 -1.65
N ASN A 9 8.25 -23.94 -2.20
CA ASN A 9 9.70 -23.85 -2.35
C ASN A 9 10.15 -22.39 -2.17
N PRO A 10 10.02 -21.80 -0.96
CA PRO A 10 10.31 -20.39 -0.75
C PRO A 10 11.73 -20.06 -1.20
N GLN A 11 11.88 -18.96 -1.95
CA GLN A 11 13.17 -18.48 -2.46
C GLN A 11 13.67 -17.22 -1.75
N ALA A 12 12.82 -16.61 -0.93
CA ALA A 12 13.11 -15.38 -0.20
C ALA A 12 12.97 -15.61 1.30
N ASP A 13 13.91 -15.10 2.07
CA ASP A 13 13.87 -15.15 3.54
C ASP A 13 13.04 -14.00 4.13
N VAL A 14 13.03 -12.85 3.46
CA VAL A 14 12.32 -11.63 3.90
C VAL A 14 11.55 -11.00 2.75
N VAL A 15 10.32 -10.59 3.03
CA VAL A 15 9.48 -9.79 2.13
C VAL A 15 9.36 -8.40 2.73
N PHE A 16 9.83 -7.37 2.02
CA PHE A 16 10.00 -6.03 2.56
C PHE A 16 9.51 -4.94 1.59
N GLY A 17 8.99 -3.84 2.12
CA GLY A 17 8.57 -2.68 1.32
C GLY A 17 7.39 -2.93 0.38
N VAL A 18 6.45 -3.79 0.78
CA VAL A 18 5.25 -4.12 0.00
C VAL A 18 3.98 -3.65 0.70
N ALA A 19 2.91 -3.47 -0.08
CA ALA A 19 1.60 -3.16 0.48
C ALA A 19 1.14 -4.20 1.50
N LEU A 20 0.65 -3.76 2.66
CA LEU A 20 0.12 -4.61 3.73
C LEU A 20 -0.92 -5.61 3.20
N THR A 21 -1.75 -5.22 2.24
CA THR A 21 -2.73 -6.09 1.60
C THR A 21 -2.13 -7.37 1.02
N SER A 22 -0.87 -7.33 0.54
CA SER A 22 -0.14 -8.51 0.08
C SER A 22 0.23 -9.43 1.23
N LEU A 23 0.72 -8.87 2.34
CA LEU A 23 1.10 -9.63 3.53
C LEU A 23 -0.12 -10.27 4.20
N LEU A 24 -1.29 -9.60 4.20
CA LEU A 24 -2.53 -10.17 4.72
C LEU A 24 -2.99 -11.41 3.93
N VAL A 25 -2.75 -11.45 2.62
CA VAL A 25 -3.03 -12.66 1.81
C VAL A 25 -2.05 -13.78 2.16
N MET A 26 -0.78 -13.47 2.39
CA MET A 26 0.24 -14.45 2.79
C MET A 26 0.00 -14.99 4.20
N GLU A 27 -0.37 -14.13 5.16
CA GLU A 27 -0.72 -14.52 6.53
C GLU A 27 -1.93 -15.46 6.58
N LYS A 28 -2.93 -15.23 5.72
CA LYS A 28 -4.11 -16.12 5.55
C LYS A 28 -3.76 -17.48 4.94
N LYS A 29 -2.62 -17.59 4.27
CA LYS A 29 -2.12 -18.81 3.62
C LYS A 29 -1.00 -19.48 4.41
N ASP A 30 -0.73 -18.99 5.63
CA ASP A 30 0.36 -19.44 6.51
C ASP A 30 1.71 -19.48 5.78
N MET A 31 1.99 -18.41 5.02
CA MET A 31 3.22 -18.26 4.24
C MET A 31 4.29 -17.38 4.92
N LEU A 32 4.01 -16.88 6.13
CA LEU A 32 4.88 -15.97 6.86
C LEU A 32 5.30 -16.64 8.16
N GLU A 33 6.60 -16.61 8.45
CA GLU A 33 7.15 -17.10 9.70
C GLU A 33 6.81 -16.12 10.85
N PRO A 34 6.25 -16.58 11.97
CA PRO A 34 6.01 -15.71 13.12
C PRO A 34 7.31 -15.19 13.71
N PHE A 35 7.42 -13.87 13.87
CA PHE A 35 8.57 -13.21 14.44
C PHE A 35 8.15 -11.94 15.16
N GLN A 36 8.57 -11.82 16.42
CA GLN A 36 8.36 -10.61 17.21
C GLN A 36 9.67 -9.80 17.26
N PRO A 37 9.81 -8.75 16.43
CA PRO A 37 11.00 -7.91 16.47
C PRO A 37 11.09 -7.12 17.77
N GLU A 38 12.33 -6.79 18.17
CA GLU A 38 12.56 -5.85 19.26
C GLU A 38 11.91 -4.49 18.95
N GLY A 39 11.23 -3.90 19.94
CA GLY A 39 10.59 -2.60 19.78
C GLY A 39 9.19 -2.64 19.15
N VAL A 40 8.64 -3.82 18.85
CA VAL A 40 7.27 -3.95 18.30
C VAL A 40 6.20 -3.26 19.16
N GLN A 41 6.42 -3.15 20.48
CA GLN A 41 5.53 -2.48 21.42
C GLN A 41 5.40 -0.97 21.17
N ASN A 42 6.31 -0.37 20.41
CA ASN A 42 6.27 1.04 20.03
C ASN A 42 5.36 1.29 18.82
N LEU A 43 4.94 0.23 18.12
CA LEU A 43 4.04 0.32 16.97
C LEU A 43 2.58 0.47 17.45
N LYS A 44 1.80 1.28 16.72
CA LYS A 44 0.35 1.29 16.93
C LYS A 44 -0.21 -0.10 16.62
N PRO A 45 -1.28 -0.56 17.31
CA PRO A 45 -1.84 -1.89 17.09
C PRO A 45 -2.17 -2.18 15.61
N ILE A 46 -2.66 -1.17 14.89
CA ILE A 46 -2.99 -1.30 13.45
C ILE A 46 -1.77 -1.59 12.54
N PHE A 47 -0.55 -1.36 13.02
CA PHE A 47 0.69 -1.60 12.29
C PHE A 47 1.37 -2.92 12.69
N VAL A 48 0.67 -3.83 13.36
CA VAL A 48 1.21 -5.14 13.74
C VAL A 48 0.14 -6.21 13.50
N SER A 49 0.59 -7.39 13.05
CA SER A 49 -0.26 -8.60 13.03
C SER A 49 -0.90 -8.84 14.41
N GLN A 50 -2.19 -9.16 14.41
CA GLN A 50 -2.96 -9.45 15.63
C GLN A 50 -2.89 -10.93 16.05
N LYS A 51 -2.02 -11.74 15.41
CA LYS A 51 -1.74 -13.12 15.86
C LYS A 51 -0.96 -13.08 17.19
N SER A 52 -0.96 -14.21 17.92
CA SER A 52 -0.27 -14.34 19.21
C SER A 52 1.23 -14.01 19.14
N VAL A 53 1.89 -14.43 18.06
CA VAL A 53 3.20 -13.95 17.63
C VAL A 53 2.98 -13.23 16.30
N PRO A 54 3.42 -11.97 16.14
CA PRO A 54 3.24 -11.25 14.89
C PRO A 54 3.86 -11.98 13.70
N THR A 55 3.21 -11.95 12.54
CA THR A 55 3.78 -12.48 11.29
C THR A 55 4.20 -11.38 10.30
N TRP A 56 3.86 -10.14 10.63
CA TRP A 56 4.26 -8.94 9.90
C TRP A 56 4.22 -7.72 10.82
N THR A 57 5.00 -6.70 10.46
CA THR A 57 5.01 -5.37 11.09
C THR A 57 4.99 -4.29 10.02
N GLY A 58 4.26 -3.21 10.27
CA GLY A 58 4.25 -2.02 9.42
C GLY A 58 5.52 -1.21 9.60
N MET A 59 6.10 -0.74 8.50
CA MET A 59 7.31 0.08 8.48
C MET A 59 7.01 1.56 8.25
N ASP A 60 6.04 1.84 7.37
CA ASP A 60 5.62 3.17 6.97
C ASP A 60 4.11 3.16 6.67
N ALA A 61 3.55 4.36 6.61
CA ALA A 61 2.18 4.59 6.15
C ALA A 61 2.24 5.63 5.04
N TRP A 62 1.59 5.32 3.92
CA TRP A 62 1.41 6.25 2.80
C TRP A 62 -0.06 6.48 2.55
N GLU A 63 -0.37 7.66 2.06
CA GLU A 63 -1.72 8.05 1.67
C GLU A 63 -1.74 8.44 0.19
N SER A 64 -2.82 8.09 -0.49
CA SER A 64 -3.05 8.54 -1.85
C SER A 64 -3.41 10.02 -1.86
N ALA A 65 -2.78 10.78 -2.74
CA ALA A 65 -3.06 12.21 -2.93
C ALA A 65 -3.34 12.50 -4.40
N ILE A 66 -4.06 13.60 -4.65
CA ILE A 66 -4.22 14.14 -5.99
C ILE A 66 -3.09 15.15 -6.22
N CYS A 67 -2.11 14.76 -7.03
CA CYS A 67 -1.02 15.64 -7.46
C CYS A 67 -1.38 16.29 -8.80
N VAL A 68 -1.24 17.61 -8.91
CA VAL A 68 -1.65 18.36 -10.11
C VAL A 68 -0.51 19.15 -10.72
N ASN A 69 -0.49 19.24 -12.05
CA ASN A 69 0.34 20.19 -12.77
C ASN A 69 -0.41 21.52 -12.90
N LYS A 70 -0.06 22.50 -12.04
CA LYS A 70 -0.72 23.81 -12.00
C LYS A 70 -0.60 24.59 -13.32
N VAL A 71 0.55 24.48 -13.99
CA VAL A 71 0.82 25.16 -15.27
C VAL A 71 -0.12 24.66 -16.37
N GLU A 72 -0.31 23.34 -16.45
CA GLU A 72 -1.20 22.75 -17.46
C GLU A 72 -2.68 23.02 -17.17
N LEU A 73 -3.09 23.03 -15.89
CA LEU A 73 -4.45 23.40 -15.51
C LEU A 73 -4.76 24.86 -15.88
N GLU A 74 -3.84 25.78 -15.62
CA GLU A 74 -4.01 27.20 -15.96
C GLU A 74 -4.11 27.41 -17.47
N LYS A 75 -3.19 26.83 -18.26
CA LYS A 75 -3.24 26.89 -19.74
C LYS A 75 -4.57 26.41 -20.32
N ARG A 76 -5.15 25.36 -19.71
CA ARG A 76 -6.41 24.74 -20.13
C ARG A 76 -7.65 25.35 -19.47
N LYS A 77 -7.46 26.34 -18.58
CA LYS A 77 -8.52 26.99 -17.78
C LYS A 77 -9.35 25.98 -16.98
N LEU A 78 -8.69 24.97 -16.41
CA LEU A 78 -9.32 23.92 -15.61
C LEU A 78 -9.17 24.21 -14.12
N PRO A 79 -10.19 23.92 -13.30
CA PRO A 79 -10.08 24.03 -11.85
C PRO A 79 -9.14 22.95 -11.28
N ILE A 80 -8.61 23.20 -10.08
CA ILE A 80 -7.89 22.16 -9.33
C ILE A 80 -8.93 21.20 -8.72
N PRO A 81 -8.89 19.89 -9.00
CA PRO A 81 -9.76 18.92 -8.34
C PRO A 81 -9.46 18.87 -6.84
N LYS A 82 -10.52 18.88 -6.02
CA LYS A 82 -10.43 18.85 -4.55
C LYS A 82 -10.84 17.50 -3.97
N THR A 83 -11.57 16.69 -4.75
CA THR A 83 -12.07 15.38 -4.34
C THR A 83 -11.80 14.33 -5.41
N TRP A 84 -11.77 13.06 -5.02
CA TRP A 84 -11.71 11.94 -5.97
C TRP A 84 -12.88 11.95 -6.96
N LYS A 85 -14.05 12.42 -6.53
CA LYS A 85 -15.23 12.56 -7.39
C LYS A 85 -15.03 13.62 -8.47
N ASP A 86 -14.24 14.66 -8.22
CA ASP A 86 -13.98 15.69 -9.23
C ASP A 86 -13.27 15.09 -10.45
N LEU A 87 -12.42 14.07 -10.24
CA LEU A 87 -11.70 13.38 -11.32
C LEU A 87 -12.63 12.67 -12.32
N THR A 88 -13.89 12.39 -11.95
CA THR A 88 -14.87 11.79 -12.87
C THR A 88 -15.51 12.82 -13.80
N ASN A 89 -15.26 14.12 -13.59
CA ASN A 89 -15.82 15.16 -14.43
C ASN A 89 -15.20 15.09 -15.85
N PRO A 90 -16.02 15.07 -16.92
CA PRO A 90 -15.52 15.02 -18.29
C PRO A 90 -14.51 16.12 -18.68
N ILE A 91 -14.46 17.24 -17.95
CA ILE A 91 -13.46 18.30 -18.16
C ILE A 91 -12.00 17.80 -18.01
N TYR A 92 -11.78 16.70 -17.28
CA TYR A 92 -10.46 16.08 -17.10
C TYR A 92 -10.19 14.89 -18.04
N LYS A 93 -11.05 14.68 -19.06
CA LYS A 93 -10.89 13.57 -20.00
C LYS A 93 -9.51 13.61 -20.69
N ASN A 94 -8.82 12.47 -20.70
CA ASN A 94 -7.46 12.31 -21.20
C ASN A 94 -6.37 13.14 -20.46
N LEU A 95 -6.65 13.62 -19.24
CA LEU A 95 -5.73 14.43 -18.42
C LEU A 95 -5.38 13.77 -17.07
N ILE A 96 -5.77 12.51 -16.85
CA ILE A 96 -5.53 11.76 -15.62
C ILE A 96 -4.63 10.57 -15.92
N VAL A 97 -3.64 10.36 -15.04
CA VAL A 97 -2.76 9.19 -15.01
C VAL A 97 -2.74 8.64 -13.59
N MET A 98 -2.63 7.32 -13.44
CA MET A 98 -2.57 6.60 -12.16
C MET A 98 -1.32 5.74 -12.09
#